data_AF-A0A9W7ZHP4-F1
#
_entry.id   AF-A0A9W7ZHP4-F1
#
_cell.length_a   1.000
_cell.length_b   1.000
_cell.length_c   1.000
_cell.angle_alpha   90.00
_cell.angle_beta   90.00
_cell.angle_gamma   90.00
#
_symmetry.space_group_name_H-M   'P 1'
#
loop_
_entity.id
_entity.type
_entity.pdbx_description
1 polymer ?
#
loop_
_entity_poly.entity_id
_entity_poly.type
_entity_poly.pdbx_seq_one_letter_code
_entity_poly.pdbx_strand_id
1 'polypeptide(L)' 'MSKVVALRRAFPELDIQVDGGIDLTNIDVATTAGANVIVAGTSIFKADSPRDVIGTFRNSIEAKLR' A
#
# COMPACT_ATOMS: atom_id res chain seq x y z
N MET A 1 8.50 1.14 -8.91
CA MET A 1 7.49 2.11 -8.44
C MET A 1 7.42 3.44 -9.22
N SER A 2 8.18 3.64 -10.30
CA SER A 2 8.18 4.91 -11.06
C SER A 2 6.80 5.33 -11.59
N LYS A 3 5.95 4.37 -11.98
CA LYS A 3 4.58 4.64 -12.45
C LYS A 3 3.70 5.29 -11.38
N VAL A 4 3.74 4.77 -10.15
CA VAL A 4 2.96 5.29 -9.01
C VAL A 4 3.42 6.72 -8.69
N VAL A 5 4.73 6.96 -8.65
CA VAL A 5 5.29 8.31 -8.43
C VAL A 5 4.83 9.30 -9.49
N ALA A 6 4.85 8.89 -10.76
CA ALA A 6 4.39 9.75 -11.86
C ALA A 6 2.89 10.09 -11.71
N LEU A 7 2.06 9.10 -11.39
CA LEU A 7 0.62 9.30 -11.19
C LEU A 7 0.33 10.19 -9.97
N ARG A 8 0.98 9.95 -8.82
CA ARG A 8 0.76 10.77 -7.62
C ARG A 8 1.18 12.22 -7.84
N ARG A 9 2.26 12.47 -8.60
CA ARG A 9 2.70 13.83 -8.97
C ARG A 9 1.71 14.52 -9.90
N ALA A 10 1.15 13.79 -10.87
CA ALA A 10 0.21 14.35 -11.85
C ALA A 10 -1.20 14.54 -11.27
N PHE A 11 -1.61 13.66 -10.35
CA PHE A 11 -2.96 13.62 -9.78
C PHE A 11 -2.89 13.42 -8.25
N PRO A 12 -2.71 14.51 -7.47
CA PRO A 12 -2.46 14.43 -6.03
C PRO A 12 -3.56 13.76 -5.21
N GLU A 13 -4.80 13.78 -5.68
CA GLU A 13 -5.97 13.20 -4.98
C GLU A 13 -6.45 11.88 -5.59
N LEU A 14 -5.82 11.41 -6.67
CA LEU A 14 -6.24 10.18 -7.33
C LEU A 14 -6.01 8.98 -6.40
N ASP A 15 -7.00 8.08 -6.34
CA ASP A 15 -6.80 6.76 -5.76
C ASP A 15 -5.88 5.93 -6.66
N ILE A 16 -4.72 5.56 -6.14
CA ILE A 16 -3.73 4.74 -6.83
C ILE A 16 -3.65 3.40 -6.13
N GLN A 17 -4.11 2.37 -6.85
CA GLN A 17 -4.08 0.99 -6.40
C GLN A 17 -2.80 0.28 -6.84
N VAL A 18 -2.18 -0.45 -5.92
CA VAL A 18 -1.13 -1.43 -6.22
C VAL A 18 -1.65 -2.82 -5.86
N ASP A 19 -1.57 -3.73 -6.83
CA ASP A 19 -1.93 -5.14 -6.72
C ASP A 19 -0.75 -6.03 -7.15
N GLY A 20 -0.61 -7.16 -6.47
CA GLY A 20 0.41 -8.17 -6.73
C GLY A 20 1.57 -8.13 -5.74
N GLY A 21 1.67 -9.17 -4.91
CA GLY A 21 2.86 -9.45 -4.11
C GLY A 21 3.12 -8.50 -2.94
N ILE A 22 2.14 -7.72 -2.49
CA ILE A 22 2.31 -6.82 -1.33
C ILE A 22 2.26 -7.59 -0.02
N ASP A 23 3.24 -7.37 0.85
CA ASP A 23 3.35 -7.91 2.20
C ASP A 23 3.97 -6.87 3.17
N LEU A 24 4.22 -7.28 4.42
CA LEU A 24 4.78 -6.41 5.47
C LEU A 24 6.19 -5.89 5.15
N THR A 25 6.92 -6.55 4.25
CA THR A 25 8.30 -6.17 3.90
C THR A 25 8.37 -5.11 2.80
N ASN A 26 7.31 -4.97 2.00
CA ASN A 26 7.33 -4.12 0.82
C ASN A 26 6.17 -3.11 0.73
N ILE A 27 5.23 -3.12 1.67
CA ILE A 27 4.14 -2.14 1.75
C ILE A 27 4.65 -0.70 1.72
N ASP A 28 5.71 -0.41 2.47
CA ASP A 28 6.28 0.94 2.57
C ASP A 28 6.84 1.45 1.24
N VAL A 29 7.26 0.54 0.35
CA VAL A 29 7.74 0.89 -0.99
C VAL A 29 6.58 1.39 -1.86
N ALA A 30 5.39 0.78 -1.73
CA ALA A 30 4.19 1.19 -2.45
C ALA A 30 3.62 2.51 -1.89
N THR A 31 3.50 2.63 -0.56
CA THR A 31 2.94 3.83 0.08
C THR A 31 3.85 5.04 -0.09
N THR A 32 5.17 4.88 0.05
CA THR A 32 6.15 5.96 -0.20
C THR A 32 6.14 6.42 -1.66
N ALA A 33 5.84 5.54 -2.61
CA ALA A 33 5.70 5.92 -4.01
C ALA A 33 4.41 6.72 -4.29
N GLY A 34 3.45 6.70 -3.37
CA GLY A 34 2.18 7.42 -3.47
C GLY A 34 0.94 6.54 -3.64
N ALA A 35 1.05 5.22 -3.48
CA ALA A 35 -0.13 4.34 -3.47
C ALA A 35 -0.91 4.51 -2.17
N ASN A 36 -2.23 4.62 -2.27
CA ASN A 36 -3.13 4.74 -1.12
C ASN A 36 -4.21 3.65 -1.09
N VAL A 37 -4.30 2.82 -2.13
CA VAL A 37 -5.14 1.63 -2.17
C VAL A 37 -4.23 0.41 -2.37
N ILE A 38 -4.38 -0.60 -1.50
CA ILE A 38 -3.51 -1.77 -1.50
C ILE A 38 -4.35 -3.03 -1.63
N VAL A 39 -4.01 -3.85 -2.62
CA VAL A 39 -4.60 -5.18 -2.80
C VAL A 39 -3.60 -6.22 -2.34
N ALA A 40 -4.05 -7.07 -1.41
CA ALA A 40 -3.22 -8.09 -0.79
C ALA A 40 -4.03 -9.35 -0.55
N GLY A 41 -3.63 -10.44 -1.21
CA GLY A 41 -4.23 -11.75 -1.06
C GLY A 41 -3.45 -12.59 -0.04
N THR A 42 -2.39 -13.25 -0.50
CA THR A 42 -1.60 -14.23 0.28
C THR A 42 -1.15 -13.69 1.64
N SER A 43 -0.67 -12.45 1.69
CA SER A 43 -0.17 -11.83 2.93
C SER A 43 -1.24 -11.59 3.99
N ILE A 44 -2.52 -11.50 3.60
CA ILE A 44 -3.65 -11.40 4.54
C ILE A 44 -4.19 -12.80 4.84
N PHE A 45 -4.53 -13.58 3.82
CA PHE A 45 -5.24 -14.86 4.00
C PHE A 45 -4.38 -15.99 4.58
N LYS A 46 -3.04 -15.88 4.51
CA LYS A 46 -2.12 -16.85 5.13
C LYS A 46 -1.43 -16.32 6.40
N ALA A 47 -1.78 -15.12 6.86
CA ALA A 47 -1.22 -14.59 8.09
C ALA A 47 -1.83 -15.26 9.33
N ASP A 48 -1.01 -15.41 10.38
CA ASP A 48 -1.49 -15.85 11.70
C ASP A 48 -2.56 -14.90 12.26
N SER A 49 -2.40 -13.60 11.98
CA SER A 49 -3.38 -12.56 12.33
C SER A 49 -3.64 -11.63 11.14
N PRO A 50 -4.69 -11.91 10.34
CA PRO A 50 -5.09 -11.03 9.24
C PRO A 50 -5.41 -9.61 9.71
N ARG A 51 -5.95 -9.47 10.93
CA ARG A 51 -6.26 -8.18 11.56
C ARG A 51 -5.00 -7.32 11.70
N ASP A 52 -3.90 -7.90 12.15
CA ASP A 52 -2.67 -7.15 12.42
C ASP A 52 -1.98 -6.75 11.11
N VAL A 53 -2.03 -7.61 10.09
CA VAL A 53 -1.54 -7.27 8.75
C VAL A 53 -2.33 -6.11 8.16
N ILE A 54 -3.67 -6.17 8.21
CA ILE A 54 -4.54 -5.08 7.74
C ILE A 54 -4.27 -3.79 8.52
N GLY A 55 -4.11 -3.88 9.84
CA GLY A 55 -3.78 -2.74 10.69
C GLY A 55 -2.44 -2.10 10.31
N THR A 56 -1.42 -2.93 10.09
CA THR A 56 -0.09 -2.46 9.67
C THR A 56 -0.12 -1.78 8.31
N PHE A 57 -0.85 -2.34 7.34
CA PHE A 57 -0.99 -1.72 6.02
C PHE A 57 -1.71 -0.37 6.10
N ARG A 58 -2.80 -0.28 6.87
CA ARG A 58 -3.51 0.98 7.07
C ARG A 58 -2.60 2.04 7.71
N ASN A 59 -1.84 1.66 8.74
CA ASN A 59 -0.91 2.56 9.40
C ASN A 59 0.18 3.09 8.44
N SER A 60 0.74 2.23 7.58
CA SER A 60 1.73 2.65 6.57
C SER A 60 1.12 3.66 5.58
N ILE A 61 -0.11 3.44 5.12
CA ILE A 61 -0.81 4.36 4.21
C ILE A 61 -1.07 5.70 4.90
N GLU A 62 -1.66 5.70 6.10
CA GLU A 62 -2.01 6.92 6.84
C GLU A 62 -0.79 7.75 7.25
N ALA A 63 0.36 7.10 7.52
CA ALA A 63 1.61 7.79 7.82
C ALA A 63 2.19 8.57 6.62
N LYS A 64 1.77 8.26 5.39
CA LYS A 64 2.28 8.87 4.14
C LYS A 64 1.27 9.78 3.44
N LEU A 65 0.01 9.76 3.86
CA LEU A 65 -1.05 10.65 3.37
C LEU A 65 -1.10 12.02 4.11
N ARG A 66 -0.20 12.26 5.06
CA ARG A 66 -0.08 13.52 5.80
C ARG A 66 0.94 14.48 5.19
#